data_AF-A0A8T5IE19-F1
#
_entry.id   AF-A0A8T5IE19-F1
#
_cell.length_a   1.000
_cell.length_b   1.000
_cell.length_c   1.000
_cell.angle_alpha   90.00
_cell.angle_beta   90.00
_cell.angle_gamma   90.00
#
_symmetry.space_group_name_H-M   'P 1'
#
loop_
_entity.id
_entity.type
_entity.pdbx_description
1 polymer ?
#
loop_
_entity_poly.entity_id
_entity_poly.type
_entity_poly.pdbx_seq_one_letter_code
_entity_poly.pdbx_strand_id
1 'polypeptide(L)'
;MKTARPSKPTTWEFTAEHLVRAIFDPTSDEAILLELSALNKVELHASGMVWNKFLWLMMNVMKDASGSSLFTGAQLGEMKNSIPVIFH
;
A
#
# COMPACT_ATOMS: atom_id res chain seq x y z
N MET A 1 -27.10 -3.60 -30.14
CA MET A 1 -25.88 -4.06 -29.47
C MET A 1 -26.06 -3.93 -27.97
N LYS A 2 -25.99 -5.02 -27.19
CA LYS A 2 -25.92 -4.92 -25.72
C LYS A 2 -24.52 -4.45 -25.37
N THR A 3 -24.37 -3.29 -24.75
CA THR A 3 -23.10 -2.82 -24.19
C THR A 3 -22.65 -3.85 -23.16
N ALA A 4 -21.47 -4.45 -23.36
CA ALA A 4 -20.88 -5.32 -22.36
C ALA A 4 -20.71 -4.49 -21.07
N ARG A 5 -21.19 -5.01 -19.93
CA ARG A 5 -20.87 -4.40 -18.63
C ARG A 5 -19.35 -4.29 -18.54
N PRO A 6 -18.77 -3.14 -18.14
CA PRO A 6 -17.35 -3.10 -17.86
C PRO A 6 -17.04 -4.18 -16.83
N SER A 7 -16.09 -5.06 -17.14
CA SER A 7 -15.63 -6.07 -16.20
C SER A 7 -15.10 -5.35 -14.96
N LYS A 8 -15.55 -5.75 -13.77
CA LYS A 8 -14.96 -5.26 -12.51
C LYS A 8 -13.44 -5.54 -12.57
N PRO A 9 -12.58 -4.58 -12.19
CA PRO A 9 -11.14 -4.82 -12.10
C PRO A 9 -10.85 -6.05 -11.22
N THR A 10 -9.78 -6.77 -11.53
CA THR A 10 -9.30 -7.84 -10.65
C THR A 10 -8.92 -7.26 -9.30
N THR A 11 -9.42 -7.85 -8.22
CA THR A 11 -9.17 -7.40 -6.85
C THR A 11 -8.11 -8.29 -6.19
N TRP A 12 -7.18 -7.67 -5.45
CA TRP A 12 -6.17 -8.35 -4.63
C TRP A 12 -6.20 -7.83 -3.20
N GLU A 13 -5.97 -8.74 -2.24
CA GLU A 13 -5.87 -8.41 -0.81
C GLU A 13 -4.40 -8.35 -0.38
N PHE A 14 -4.02 -7.23 0.22
CA PHE A 14 -2.68 -6.99 0.73
C PHE A 14 -2.59 -7.30 2.22
N THR A 15 -1.55 -8.05 2.59
CA THR A 15 -1.08 -8.13 3.98
C THR A 15 -0.08 -6.99 4.25
N ALA A 16 0.41 -6.89 5.49
CA ALA A 16 1.45 -5.93 5.83
C ALA A 16 2.76 -6.23 5.09
N GLU A 17 3.09 -7.51 4.91
CA GLU A 17 4.25 -7.97 4.16
C GLU A 17 4.13 -7.62 2.67
N HIS A 18 2.95 -7.81 2.06
CA HIS A 18 2.71 -7.38 0.67
C HIS A 18 2.91 -5.87 0.53
N LEU A 19 2.39 -5.07 1.46
CA LEU A 19 2.55 -3.62 1.44
C LEU A 19 4.02 -3.20 1.58
N VAL A 20 4.79 -3.86 2.45
CA VAL A 20 6.24 -3.62 2.59
C VAL A 20 6.96 -3.93 1.27
N ARG A 21 6.70 -5.09 0.64
CA ARG A 21 7.34 -5.43 -0.65
C ARG A 21 6.95 -4.46 -1.75
N ALA A 22 5.67 -4.11 -1.86
CA ALA A 22 5.18 -3.16 -2.86
C ALA A 22 5.89 -1.80 -2.81
N ILE A 23 6.24 -1.32 -1.62
CA ILE A 23 6.86 -0.01 -1.41
C ILE A 23 8.38 -0.08 -1.49
N PHE A 24 9.00 -1.13 -0.95
CA PHE A 24 10.45 -1.18 -0.73
C PHE A 24 11.20 -2.14 -1.65
N ASP A 25 10.52 -3.02 -2.37
CA ASP A 25 11.10 -3.92 -3.36
C ASP A 25 10.51 -3.64 -4.74
N PRO A 26 11.13 -2.74 -5.55
CA PRO A 26 10.62 -2.37 -6.87
C PRO A 26 10.66 -3.52 -7.88
N THR A 27 11.27 -4.65 -7.55
CA THR A 27 11.32 -5.85 -8.42
C THR A 27 10.27 -6.89 -8.05
N SER A 28 9.49 -6.65 -6.99
CA SER A 28 8.45 -7.56 -6.52
C SER A 28 7.19 -7.51 -7.38
N ASP A 29 6.45 -8.62 -7.41
CA ASP A 29 5.13 -8.68 -8.03
C ASP A 29 4.17 -7.68 -7.36
N GLU A 30 4.32 -7.45 -6.05
CA GLU A 30 3.51 -6.47 -5.31
C GLU A 30 3.76 -5.03 -5.76
N ALA A 31 4.98 -4.68 -6.17
CA ALA A 31 5.27 -3.36 -6.75
C ALA A 31 4.59 -3.19 -8.11
N ILE A 32 4.62 -4.23 -8.95
CA ILE A 32 3.89 -4.25 -10.24
C ILE A 32 2.38 -4.08 -9.99
N LEU A 33 1.83 -4.79 -9.00
CA LEU A 33 0.42 -4.65 -8.64
C LEU A 33 0.07 -3.22 -8.18
N LEU A 34 0.98 -2.56 -7.46
CA LEU A 34 0.81 -1.18 -7.02
C LEU A 34 0.74 -0.20 -8.21
N GLU A 35 1.64 -0.34 -9.18
CA GLU A 35 1.63 0.44 -10.42
C GLU A 35 0.36 0.19 -11.25
N LEU A 36 -0.02 -1.08 -11.42
CA LEU A 36 -1.26 -1.44 -12.11
C LEU A 36 -2.50 -0.85 -11.42
N SER A 37 -2.48 -0.76 -10.09
CA SER A 37 -3.56 -0.15 -9.34
C SER A 37 -3.62 1.37 -9.54
N ALA A 38 -2.47 2.05 -9.57
CA ALA A 38 -2.39 3.47 -9.93
C ALA A 38 -2.96 3.74 -11.33
N LEU A 39 -2.87 2.78 -12.25
CA LEU A 39 -3.43 2.82 -13.60
C LEU A 39 -4.88 2.32 -13.71
N ASN A 40 -5.57 2.08 -12.57
CA ASN A 40 -6.93 1.54 -12.49
C ASN A 40 -7.11 0.20 -13.23
N LYS A 41 -6.06 -0.62 -13.32
CA LYS A 41 -6.11 -1.96 -13.94
C LYS A 41 -6.50 -3.05 -12.94
N VAL A 42 -6.13 -2.86 -11.67
CA VAL A 42 -6.46 -3.74 -10.55
C VAL A 42 -6.89 -2.91 -9.35
N GLU A 43 -7.67 -3.50 -8.46
CA GLU A 43 -8.01 -2.93 -7.16
C GLU A 43 -7.20 -3.62 -6.07
N LEU A 44 -6.52 -2.85 -5.22
CA LEU A 44 -5.82 -3.37 -4.05
C LEU A 44 -6.60 -3.01 -2.79
N HIS A 45 -6.84 -4.01 -1.96
CA HIS A 45 -7.60 -3.88 -0.72
C HIS A 45 -6.73 -4.29 0.46
N ALA A 46 -6.92 -3.63 1.59
CA ALA A 46 -6.29 -4.00 2.84
C ALA A 46 -7.18 -3.61 4.03
N SER A 47 -7.06 -4.32 5.15
CA SER A 47 -7.72 -3.89 6.38
C SER A 47 -6.98 -2.72 7.04
N GLY A 48 -7.66 -1.94 7.89
CA GLY A 48 -7.03 -0.93 8.73
C GLY A 48 -5.95 -1.50 9.66
N MET A 49 -6.06 -2.79 10.02
CA MET A 49 -5.01 -3.48 10.79
C MET A 49 -3.70 -3.62 10.00
N VAL A 50 -3.77 -3.83 8.68
CA VAL A 50 -2.58 -3.88 7.82
C VAL A 50 -1.84 -2.54 7.86
N TRP A 51 -2.58 -1.43 7.78
CA TRP A 51 -1.99 -0.10 7.92
C TRP A 51 -1.34 0.10 9.30
N ASN A 52 -2.01 -0.31 10.38
CA ASN A 52 -1.45 -0.17 11.73
C ASN A 52 -0.15 -0.97 11.92
N LYS A 53 -0.06 -2.17 11.34
CA LYS A 53 1.17 -2.97 11.34
C LYS A 53 2.30 -2.28 10.57
N PHE A 54 1.98 -1.73 9.38
CA PHE A 54 2.93 -0.97 8.58
C PHE A 54 3.42 0.28 9.33
N LEU A 55 2.50 1.06 9.92
CA LEU A 55 2.81 2.24 10.71
C LEU A 55 3.72 1.91 11.89
N TRP A 56 3.43 0.83 12.61
CA TRP A 56 4.28 0.37 13.71
C TRP A 56 5.70 0.04 13.21
N LEU A 57 5.83 -0.65 12.08
CA LEU A 57 7.12 -0.99 11.49
C LEU A 57 7.90 0.28 11.12
N MET A 58 7.26 1.22 10.43
CA MET A 58 7.90 2.48 10.04
C MET A 58 8.41 3.26 11.25
N MET A 59 7.60 3.40 12.30
CA MET A 59 7.98 4.16 13.50
C MET A 59 9.07 3.50 14.34
N ASN A 60 9.16 2.17 14.32
CA ASN A 60 10.06 1.43 15.21
C ASN A 60 11.36 0.96 14.55
N VAL A 61 11.34 0.72 13.23
CA VAL A 61 12.47 0.20 12.47
C VAL A 61 13.20 1.32 11.73
N MET A 62 12.48 2.25 11.12
CA MET A 62 13.07 3.32 10.31
C MET A 62 13.47 4.49 11.23
N LYS A 63 14.63 4.36 11.87
CA LYS A 63 15.17 5.33 12.82
C LYS A 63 16.49 5.93 12.35
N ASP A 64 16.75 7.16 12.77
CA ASP A 64 18.05 7.79 12.61
C ASP A 64 19.07 7.24 13.63
N ALA A 65 20.32 7.73 13.54
CA ALA A 65 21.39 7.35 14.47
C ALA A 65 21.12 7.73 15.94
N SER A 66 20.17 8.64 16.21
CA SER A 66 19.75 9.02 17.56
C SER A 66 18.65 8.12 18.13
N GLY A 67 18.08 7.23 17.30
CA GLY A 67 16.96 6.37 17.67
C GLY A 67 15.59 7.02 17.47
N SER A 68 15.53 8.21 16.88
CA SER A 68 14.29 8.91 16.54
C SER A 68 13.73 8.37 15.22
N SER A 69 12.40 8.26 15.11
CA SER A 69 11.75 7.84 13.85
C SER A 69 12.09 8.82 12.73
N LEU A 70 12.43 8.28 11.55
CA LEU A 70 12.65 9.06 10.32
C LEU A 70 11.37 9.73 9.80
N PHE A 71 10.21 9.25 10.25
CA PHE A 71 8.91 9.74 9.83
C PHE A 71 8.10 10.27 11.00
N THR A 72 7.42 11.39 10.78
CA THR A 72 6.36 11.87 11.66
C THR A 72 5.04 11.16 11.37
N GLY A 73 4.12 11.16 12.35
CA GLY A 73 2.78 10.60 12.14
C GLY A 73 2.00 11.28 11.01
N ALA A 74 2.23 12.59 10.79
CA ALA A 74 1.61 13.34 9.69
C ALA A 74 2.10 12.84 8.32
N GLN A 75 3.42 12.69 8.15
CA GLN A 75 4.00 12.16 6.91
C GLN A 75 3.52 10.74 6.59
N LEU A 76 3.38 9.89 7.61
CA LEU A 76 2.81 8.56 7.42
C LEU A 76 1.32 8.63 7.02
N GLY A 77 0.56 9.56 7.59
CA GLY A 77 -0.83 9.82 7.19
C GLY A 77 -0.94 10.27 5.72
N GLU A 78 -0.06 11.16 5.28
CA GLU A 78 0.03 11.59 3.87
C GLU A 78 0.39 10.42 2.95
N MET A 79 1.34 9.58 3.37
CA MET A 79 1.70 8.37 2.65
C MET A 79 0.52 7.39 2.50
N LYS A 80 -0.27 7.20 3.56
CA LYS A 80 -1.48 6.35 3.47
C LYS A 80 -2.42 6.82 2.35
N ASN A 81 -2.57 8.14 2.21
CA ASN A 81 -3.50 8.76 1.27
C ASN A 81 -2.96 8.78 -0.17
N SER A 82 -1.64 8.61 -0.37
CA SER A 82 -1.02 8.62 -1.70
C SER A 82 -0.86 7.23 -2.31
N ILE A 83 -0.97 6.17 -1.51
CA ILE A 83 -0.85 4.79 -1.97
C ILE A 83 -2.19 4.34 -2.60
N PRO A 84 -2.20 3.74 -3.81
CA PRO A 84 -3.40 3.24 -4.46
C PRO A 84 -3.88 1.90 -3.83
N VAL A 85 -4.18 1.92 -2.53
CA VAL A 85 -4.72 0.80 -1.77
C VAL A 85 -5.95 1.28 -1.01
N ILE A 86 -7.06 0.56 -1.14
CA ILE A 86 -8.31 0.85 -0.44
C ILE A 86 -8.25 0.18 0.93
N PHE A 87 -8.13 1.00 1.98
CA PHE A 87 -8.13 0.54 3.36
C PHE A 87 -9.55 0.53 3.95
N HIS A 88 -9.97 -0.61 4.52
CA HIS A 88 -11.30 -0.81 5.15
C HIS A 88 -11.22 -0.89 6.68
#